data_AF-A0A967YTB3-F1
#
_entry.id   AF-A0A967YTB3-F1
#
_cell.length_a   1.000
_cell.length_b   1.000
_cell.length_c   1.000
_cell.angle_alpha   90.00
_cell.angle_beta   90.00
_cell.angle_gamma   90.00
#
_symmetry.space_group_name_H-M   'P 1'
#
loop_
_entity.id
_entity.type
_entity.pdbx_description
1 polymer ?
#
loop_
_entity_poly.entity_id
_entity_poly.type
_entity_poly.pdbx_seq_one_letter_code
_entity_poly.pdbx_strand_id
1 'polypeptide(L)'
;MESDLHCFKFTRLNGEDITNLLKSYYNLTHQPAEVNVRDEYFNGDLVYKNFHPQYEGLSVGLDHLLIASMIELPDRTVDPIEVDKRFLKSPLEYFLGLPFSLRLNVRIEKLPTDKAKMYVNLNKAINRPRFNNLADMKMIELYGDDNGEHFEGIANLIEFDKDYLANLSFTLMTWHPEKVVLAERQERVITAFTRFFNSRGMIEYGQDALNVFLSCAPGNYPYRRTTVRGSHLGHFVSLSDHYKGMNSGVPLINTNGAPVYYDLFSTENDNYNSLIVGPSGKGKSFFCNSLIFNYIAQGVPVIILDLSGSYKPLADVLRSDYIQIDPRRPNYLDPFCYFNPTQHEYDSPEYLETLTYLQSFINLMVKEDEEARTIGKDKKAVIYDALEKFFQAPHNDKINILAFRA
;
A
#
# COMPACT_ATOMS: atom_id res chain seq x y z
N MET A 1 19.97 12.82 -21.97
CA MET A 1 19.56 11.50 -21.45
C MET A 1 18.11 11.65 -21.05
N GLU A 2 17.20 11.30 -21.95
CA GLU A 2 15.78 11.16 -21.65
C GLU A 2 15.66 9.97 -20.70
N SER A 3 15.32 10.23 -19.44
CA SER A 3 14.94 9.15 -18.52
C SER A 3 13.52 8.75 -18.90
N ASP A 4 13.40 7.68 -19.67
CA ASP A 4 12.11 7.04 -19.91
C ASP A 4 11.50 6.64 -18.56
N LEU A 5 10.49 7.40 -18.12
CA LEU A 5 9.55 6.99 -17.08
C LEU A 5 8.70 5.84 -17.65
N HIS A 6 9.30 4.65 -17.74
CA HIS A 6 8.70 3.42 -18.30
C HIS A 6 7.39 2.95 -17.63
N CYS A 7 6.94 3.64 -16.57
CA CYS A 7 5.74 3.28 -15.79
C CYS A 7 4.47 4.06 -16.18
N PHE A 8 4.56 5.11 -17.01
CA PHE A 8 3.40 5.96 -17.33
C PHE A 8 3.12 6.03 -18.84
N LYS A 9 1.91 5.63 -19.24
CA LYS A 9 1.40 5.81 -20.60
C LYS A 9 0.55 7.08 -20.67
N PHE A 10 1.12 8.14 -21.22
CA PHE A 10 0.35 9.35 -21.50
C PHE A 10 -0.58 9.12 -22.69
N THR A 11 -1.88 9.25 -22.47
CA THR A 11 -2.89 9.08 -23.52
C THR A 11 -3.72 10.36 -23.61
N ARG A 12 -3.88 10.90 -24.81
CA ARG A 12 -4.74 12.06 -25.02
C ARG A 12 -6.19 11.59 -24.95
N LEU A 13 -6.95 12.13 -23.99
CA LEU A 13 -8.37 11.84 -23.84
C LEU A 13 -9.17 12.39 -25.03
N ASN A 14 -10.08 11.57 -25.58
CA ASN A 14 -11.08 12.01 -26.54
C ASN A 14 -12.31 12.60 -25.82
N GLY A 15 -13.29 13.13 -26.57
CA GLY A 15 -14.48 13.74 -25.97
C GLY A 15 -15.33 12.80 -25.11
N GLU A 16 -15.35 11.51 -25.45
CA GLU A 16 -16.03 10.47 -24.67
C GLU A 16 -15.28 10.17 -23.38
N ASP A 17 -13.95 10.05 -23.45
CA ASP A 17 -13.09 9.84 -22.28
C ASP A 17 -13.23 10.98 -21.28
N ILE A 18 -13.28 12.24 -21.76
CA ILE A 18 -13.50 13.43 -20.92
C ILE A 18 -14.88 13.37 -20.27
N THR A 19 -15.90 13.00 -21.03
CA THR A 19 -17.28 12.87 -20.51
C THR A 19 -17.34 11.81 -19.42
N ASN A 20 -16.72 10.65 -19.65
CA ASN A 20 -16.66 9.56 -18.67
C ASN A 20 -15.85 9.93 -17.42
N LEU A 21 -14.77 10.70 -17.59
CA LEU A 21 -13.99 11.24 -16.48
C LEU A 21 -14.79 12.25 -15.64
N LEU A 22 -15.59 13.11 -16.28
CA LEU A 22 -16.49 14.02 -15.58
C LEU A 22 -17.61 13.25 -14.85
N LYS A 23 -18.19 12.22 -15.48
CA LYS A 23 -19.17 11.33 -14.83
C LYS A 23 -18.59 10.68 -13.58
N SER A 24 -17.39 10.11 -13.67
CA SER A 24 -16.74 9.48 -12.51
C SER A 24 -16.36 10.50 -11.44
N TYR A 25 -16.03 11.73 -11.82
CA TYR A 25 -15.77 12.80 -10.88
C TYR A 25 -17.04 13.19 -10.10
N TYR A 26 -18.15 13.47 -10.78
CA TYR A 26 -19.38 13.90 -10.11
C TYR A 26 -20.11 12.76 -9.38
N ASN A 27 -19.78 11.51 -9.69
CA ASN A 27 -20.32 10.34 -9.01
C ASN A 27 -19.42 9.91 -7.83
N LEU A 28 -19.79 10.30 -6.61
CA LEU A 28 -19.05 9.96 -5.40
C LEU A 28 -19.27 8.51 -4.93
N THR A 29 -20.37 7.87 -5.35
CA THR A 29 -20.73 6.51 -4.90
C THR A 29 -20.19 5.41 -5.81
N HIS A 30 -19.58 5.77 -6.95
CA HIS A 30 -19.10 4.84 -7.99
C HIS A 30 -20.14 3.83 -8.50
N GLN A 31 -21.43 4.03 -8.19
CA GLN A 31 -22.51 3.20 -8.74
C GLN A 31 -22.62 3.45 -10.25
N PRO A 32 -22.86 2.42 -11.08
CA PRO A 32 -23.01 2.63 -12.52
C PRO A 32 -24.16 3.62 -12.77
N ALA A 33 -23.84 4.77 -13.35
CA ALA A 33 -24.83 5.75 -13.70
C ALA A 33 -25.69 5.17 -14.85
N GLU A 34 -26.96 4.88 -14.60
CA GLU A 34 -27.92 4.45 -15.62
C GLU A 34 -28.20 5.53 -16.69
N VAL A 35 -27.60 6.73 -16.55
CA VAL A 35 -27.91 7.91 -17.36
C VAL A 35 -26.84 8.18 -18.42
N ASN A 36 -27.28 8.19 -19.68
CA ASN A 36 -26.45 8.48 -20.84
C ASN A 36 -26.33 10.00 -21.09
N VAL A 37 -25.33 10.63 -20.47
CA VAL A 37 -25.08 12.10 -20.52
C VAL A 37 -24.82 12.67 -21.94
N ARG A 38 -24.68 11.83 -22.97
CA ARG A 38 -24.56 12.34 -24.36
C ARG A 38 -25.88 12.93 -24.87
N ASP A 39 -27.02 12.42 -24.42
CA ASP A 39 -28.34 12.81 -24.93
C ASP A 39 -28.97 13.96 -24.12
N GLU A 40 -28.47 14.18 -22.90
CA GLU A 40 -28.78 15.34 -22.09
C GLU A 40 -27.51 16.19 -22.03
N TYR A 41 -27.42 17.19 -22.91
CA TYR A 41 -26.57 18.35 -22.69
C TYR A 41 -26.54 18.67 -21.20
N PHE A 42 -25.38 19.09 -20.65
CA PHE A 42 -25.20 19.71 -19.33
C PHE A 42 -26.31 20.74 -19.06
N ASN A 43 -27.50 20.25 -18.71
CA ASN A 43 -28.65 21.02 -18.36
C ASN A 43 -28.36 21.29 -16.90
N GLY A 44 -28.09 22.56 -16.56
CA GLY A 44 -27.67 22.95 -15.22
C GLY A 44 -28.52 22.29 -14.13
N ASP A 45 -29.79 21.99 -14.44
CA ASP A 45 -30.73 21.27 -13.59
C ASP A 45 -30.25 19.93 -13.01
N LEU A 46 -29.46 19.09 -13.69
CA LEU A 46 -29.01 17.80 -13.13
C LEU A 46 -27.87 17.95 -12.12
N VAL A 47 -27.01 18.95 -12.35
CA VAL A 47 -25.97 19.37 -11.41
C VAL A 47 -26.69 20.01 -10.20
N TYR A 48 -27.47 21.07 -10.41
CA TYR A 48 -28.11 21.81 -9.31
C TYR A 48 -29.15 21.01 -8.50
N LYS A 49 -29.81 19.98 -9.07
CA LYS A 49 -30.73 19.12 -8.29
C LYS A 49 -30.00 18.18 -7.33
N ASN A 50 -28.75 17.83 -7.60
CA ASN A 50 -27.98 16.90 -6.78
C ASN A 50 -27.02 17.62 -5.83
N PHE A 51 -26.65 18.88 -6.08
CA PHE A 51 -25.81 19.68 -5.19
C PHE A 51 -26.65 20.58 -4.29
N HIS A 52 -26.60 20.32 -2.99
CA HIS A 52 -27.26 21.16 -1.98
C HIS A 52 -26.20 21.87 -1.13
N PRO A 53 -25.82 23.12 -1.47
CA PRO A 53 -25.00 23.94 -0.59
C PRO A 53 -25.81 24.28 0.66
N GLN A 54 -25.34 23.82 1.80
CA GLN A 54 -25.86 24.13 3.13
C GLN A 54 -24.87 25.07 3.82
N TYR A 55 -25.34 25.83 4.82
CA TYR A 55 -24.45 26.68 5.62
C TYR A 55 -23.25 25.90 6.20
N GLU A 56 -23.49 24.63 6.58
CA GLU A 56 -22.48 23.74 7.17
C GLU A 56 -21.66 22.92 6.14
N GLY A 57 -21.92 23.02 4.83
CA GLY A 57 -21.15 22.26 3.84
C GLY A 57 -21.92 21.92 2.55
N LEU A 58 -21.31 21.10 1.71
CA LEU A 58 -21.90 20.65 0.44
C LEU A 58 -22.45 19.23 0.60
N SER A 59 -23.61 18.94 -0.01
CA SER A 59 -24.12 17.56 -0.13
C SER A 59 -24.30 17.18 -1.59
N VAL A 60 -24.04 15.92 -1.92
CA VAL A 60 -24.23 15.32 -3.25
C VAL A 60 -25.09 14.08 -3.09
N GLY A 61 -26.34 14.15 -3.55
CA GLY A 61 -27.31 13.09 -3.28
C GLY A 61 -27.55 12.94 -1.78
N LEU A 62 -27.34 11.73 -1.25
CA LEU A 62 -27.47 11.43 0.18
C LEU A 62 -26.19 11.68 0.99
N ASP A 63 -25.07 11.89 0.30
CA ASP A 63 -23.78 12.04 0.95
C ASP A 63 -23.51 13.51 1.30
N HIS A 64 -23.11 13.75 2.54
CA HIS A 64 -22.51 15.02 2.93
C HIS A 64 -21.02 15.00 2.59
N LEU A 65 -20.47 16.12 2.13
CA LEU A 65 -19.06 16.26 1.76
C LEU A 65 -18.32 17.06 2.81
N LEU A 66 -17.12 16.57 3.13
CA LEU A 66 -16.08 17.31 3.81
C LEU A 66 -14.99 17.64 2.78
N ILE A 67 -14.75 18.93 2.57
CA ILE A 67 -13.74 19.44 1.64
C ILE A 67 -12.73 20.24 2.43
N ALA A 68 -11.45 19.92 2.26
CA ALA A 68 -10.34 20.60 2.91
C ALA A 68 -9.32 21.08 1.88
N SER A 69 -9.08 22.39 1.85
CA SER A 69 -8.06 23.00 0.99
C SER A 69 -6.81 23.33 1.79
N MET A 70 -5.63 23.06 1.23
CA MET A 70 -4.40 23.56 1.84
C MET A 70 -4.34 25.09 1.69
N ILE A 71 -4.20 25.78 2.82
CA ILE A 71 -4.04 27.24 2.87
C ILE A 71 -2.62 27.65 3.21
N GLU A 72 -1.87 26.78 3.89
CA GLU A 72 -0.45 27.00 4.15
C GLU A 72 0.39 25.81 3.73
N LEU A 73 1.51 26.15 3.09
CA LEU A 73 2.48 25.18 2.64
C LEU A 73 3.20 24.54 3.83
N PRO A 74 3.77 23.35 3.64
CA PRO A 74 4.58 22.72 4.67
C PRO A 74 5.84 23.53 4.94
N ASP A 75 6.30 23.53 6.21
CA ASP A 75 7.51 24.25 6.66
C ASP A 75 8.77 23.82 5.88
N ARG A 76 8.75 22.59 5.33
CA ARG A 76 9.81 22.04 4.51
C ARG A 76 9.24 21.15 3.42
N THR A 77 9.93 21.14 2.28
CA THR A 77 9.66 20.19 1.20
C THR A 77 10.83 19.20 1.07
N VAL A 78 10.57 18.07 0.44
CA VAL A 78 11.54 16.99 0.26
C VAL A 78 11.51 16.62 -1.21
N ASP A 79 12.70 16.52 -1.83
CA ASP A 79 12.82 16.02 -3.20
C ASP A 79 12.51 14.51 -3.23
N PRO A 80 11.52 14.05 -4.01
CA PRO A 80 11.23 12.63 -4.14
C PRO A 80 12.41 11.81 -4.69
N ILE A 81 13.40 12.43 -5.33
CA ILE A 81 14.53 11.76 -5.98
C ILE A 81 15.67 11.44 -5.00
N GLU A 82 15.84 12.24 -3.92
CA GLU A 82 16.85 12.00 -2.89
C GLU A 82 16.45 10.94 -1.85
N VAL A 83 15.25 10.38 -2.00
CA VAL A 83 14.72 9.31 -1.17
C VAL A 83 15.44 8.00 -1.51
N ASP A 84 16.27 7.52 -0.56
CA ASP A 84 16.95 6.22 -0.60
C ASP A 84 15.99 5.12 -1.09
N LYS A 85 16.45 4.34 -2.08
CA LYS A 85 15.73 3.30 -2.85
C LYS A 85 15.08 2.20 -2.01
N ARG A 86 15.19 2.26 -0.69
CA ARG A 86 14.72 1.22 0.21
C ARG A 86 13.42 1.59 0.89
N PHE A 87 13.23 2.79 1.44
CA PHE A 87 11.96 3.19 2.05
C PHE A 87 11.95 4.70 2.34
N LEU A 88 11.34 5.54 1.50
CA LEU A 88 10.50 6.61 2.04
C LEU A 88 9.14 6.63 1.36
N LYS A 89 8.13 6.56 2.20
CA LYS A 89 6.73 6.81 1.93
C LYS A 89 6.60 8.22 1.37
N SER A 90 5.90 8.39 0.23
CA SER A 90 5.55 9.72 -0.27
C SER A 90 4.95 10.53 0.89
N PRO A 91 5.31 11.82 1.07
CA PRO A 91 4.65 12.69 2.03
C PRO A 91 3.12 12.63 1.92
N LEU A 92 2.60 12.36 0.71
CA LEU A 92 1.16 12.20 0.47
C LEU A 92 0.53 11.03 1.22
N GLU A 93 1.29 10.06 1.74
CA GLU A 93 0.75 8.96 2.53
C GLU A 93 0.06 9.41 3.83
N TYR A 94 0.38 10.57 4.37
CA TYR A 94 -0.40 11.13 5.49
C TYR A 94 -1.86 11.34 5.12
N PHE A 95 -2.16 11.57 3.84
CA PHE A 95 -3.51 11.69 3.30
C PHE A 95 -4.01 10.37 2.71
N LEU A 96 -3.21 9.70 1.86
CA LEU A 96 -3.61 8.46 1.19
C LEU A 96 -3.79 7.27 2.16
N GLY A 97 -3.16 7.32 3.33
CA GLY A 97 -3.31 6.33 4.40
C GLY A 97 -4.51 6.57 5.32
N LEU A 98 -5.35 7.58 5.06
CA LEU A 98 -6.57 7.77 5.84
C LEU A 98 -7.56 6.61 5.59
N PRO A 99 -8.15 6.01 6.64
CA PRO A 99 -8.89 4.75 6.52
C PRO A 99 -10.35 4.96 6.09
N PHE A 100 -10.56 5.79 5.07
CA PHE A 100 -11.88 6.07 4.51
C PHE A 100 -11.77 6.54 3.07
N SER A 101 -12.85 6.40 2.32
CA SER A 101 -12.95 6.87 0.94
C SER A 101 -12.67 8.37 0.87
N LEU A 102 -11.70 8.73 0.04
CA LEU A 102 -11.30 10.11 -0.18
C LEU A 102 -10.90 10.32 -1.63
N ARG A 103 -10.87 11.59 -2.02
CA ARG A 103 -10.30 12.07 -3.26
C ARG A 103 -9.28 13.15 -2.94
N LEU A 104 -8.05 12.94 -3.39
CA LEU A 104 -7.01 13.95 -3.32
C LEU A 104 -6.83 14.59 -4.70
N ASN A 105 -7.05 15.89 -4.79
CA ASN A 105 -6.86 16.69 -5.98
C ASN A 105 -5.61 17.56 -5.80
N VAL A 106 -4.56 17.24 -6.56
CA VAL A 106 -3.37 18.09 -6.67
C VAL A 106 -3.32 18.64 -8.08
N ARG A 107 -3.30 19.97 -8.20
CA ARG A 107 -3.20 20.65 -9.48
C ARG A 107 -1.99 21.56 -9.49
N ILE A 108 -1.23 21.46 -10.56
CA ILE A 108 0.00 22.21 -10.78
C ILE A 108 -0.14 22.94 -12.12
N GLU A 109 -0.04 24.26 -12.09
CA GLU A 109 -0.05 25.11 -13.29
C GLU A 109 1.26 25.88 -13.35
N LYS A 110 2.14 25.53 -14.29
CA LYS A 110 3.37 26.28 -14.53
C LYS A 110 3.04 27.69 -14.99
N LEU A 111 3.57 28.69 -14.29
CA LEU A 111 3.40 30.09 -14.66
C LEU A 111 4.33 30.41 -15.85
N PRO A 112 3.82 31.11 -16.89
CA PRO A 112 4.65 31.65 -17.96
C PRO A 112 5.74 32.57 -17.40
N THR A 113 6.94 32.54 -17.98
CA THR A 113 8.10 33.29 -17.50
C THR A 113 7.83 34.79 -17.36
N ASP A 114 7.10 35.39 -18.30
CA ASP A 114 6.75 36.81 -18.25
C ASP A 114 5.76 37.13 -17.13
N LYS A 115 4.80 36.23 -16.88
CA LYS A 115 3.88 36.36 -15.74
C LYS A 115 4.63 36.17 -14.42
N ALA A 116 5.57 35.24 -14.34
CA ALA A 116 6.41 35.03 -13.16
C ALA A 116 7.22 36.29 -12.84
N LYS A 117 7.84 36.92 -13.85
CA LYS A 117 8.53 38.21 -13.71
C LYS A 117 7.59 39.32 -13.25
N MET A 118 6.38 39.38 -13.81
CA MET A 118 5.36 40.36 -13.42
C MET A 118 4.90 40.18 -11.97
N TYR A 119 4.67 38.94 -11.51
CA TYR A 119 4.32 38.61 -10.13
C TYR A 119 5.40 39.05 -9.14
N VAL A 120 6.66 38.73 -9.44
CA VAL A 120 7.81 39.20 -8.66
C VAL A 120 7.84 40.73 -8.60
N ASN A 121 7.65 41.40 -9.74
CA ASN A 121 7.71 42.87 -9.82
C ASN A 121 6.54 43.56 -9.11
N LEU A 122 5.34 42.99 -9.14
CA LEU A 122 4.16 43.52 -8.43
C LEU A 122 4.34 43.45 -6.91
N ASN A 123 4.86 42.35 -6.37
CA ASN A 123 5.13 42.22 -4.93
C ASN A 123 6.31 43.10 -4.48
N LYS A 124 7.30 43.36 -5.36
CA LYS A 124 8.33 44.39 -5.12
C LYS A 124 7.73 45.80 -5.04
N ALA A 125 6.66 46.08 -5.79
CA ALA A 125 5.99 47.38 -5.79
C ALA A 125 5.14 47.59 -4.52
N ILE A 126 4.43 46.54 -4.05
CA ILE A 126 3.62 46.60 -2.82
C ILE A 126 4.46 47.01 -1.59
N ASN A 127 5.76 46.68 -1.56
CA ASN A 127 6.68 47.01 -0.47
C ASN A 127 7.39 48.37 -0.60
N ARG A 128 7.00 49.24 -1.55
CA ARG A 128 7.48 50.64 -1.64
C ARG A 128 6.43 51.60 -1.07
N PRO A 129 6.81 52.53 -0.16
CA PRO A 129 5.83 53.34 0.59
C PRO A 129 5.23 54.53 -0.18
N ARG A 130 4.96 54.44 -1.50
CA ARG A 130 4.25 55.50 -2.25
C ARG A 130 3.57 54.98 -3.52
N PHE A 131 2.22 54.96 -3.54
CA PHE A 131 1.42 55.03 -4.77
C PHE A 131 0.17 55.90 -4.56
N ASN A 132 -0.14 56.75 -5.54
CA ASN A 132 -1.12 57.85 -5.47
C ASN A 132 -2.44 57.58 -6.23
N ASN A 133 -2.67 56.37 -6.79
CA ASN A 133 -3.85 56.11 -7.62
C ASN A 133 -4.73 54.95 -7.12
N LEU A 134 -6.05 55.13 -7.29
CA LEU A 134 -7.12 54.25 -6.78
C LEU A 134 -7.17 52.86 -7.45
N ALA A 135 -6.56 52.70 -8.63
CA ALA A 135 -6.47 51.43 -9.34
C ALA A 135 -5.43 50.49 -8.69
N ASP A 136 -4.37 51.04 -8.12
CA ASP A 136 -3.32 50.28 -7.43
C ASP A 136 -3.81 49.76 -6.07
N MET A 137 -4.67 50.54 -5.38
CA MET A 137 -5.30 50.13 -4.11
C MET A 137 -6.25 48.93 -4.24
N LYS A 138 -7.04 48.84 -5.32
CA LYS A 138 -7.97 47.70 -5.54
C LYS A 138 -7.26 46.37 -5.79
N MET A 139 -5.99 46.39 -6.21
CA MET A 139 -5.18 45.18 -6.43
C MET A 139 -4.46 44.73 -5.16
N ILE A 140 -4.21 45.66 -4.21
CA ILE A 140 -3.60 45.39 -2.90
C ILE A 140 -4.58 44.60 -2.00
N GLU A 141 -5.88 44.88 -2.06
CA GLU A 141 -6.93 44.13 -1.32
C GLU A 141 -7.02 42.64 -1.70
N LEU A 142 -6.50 42.25 -2.86
CA LEU A 142 -6.62 40.88 -3.37
C LEU A 142 -5.43 39.97 -3.00
N TYR A 143 -4.26 40.49 -2.62
CA TYR A 143 -3.03 39.69 -2.50
C TYR A 143 -1.97 40.21 -1.49
N GLY A 144 -2.32 41.07 -0.55
CA GLY A 144 -1.34 41.58 0.43
C GLY A 144 -1.00 40.57 1.53
N ASP A 145 0.27 40.15 1.60
CA ASP A 145 0.89 39.73 2.86
C ASP A 145 2.40 40.05 2.87
N ASP A 146 2.89 40.47 4.05
CA ASP A 146 4.18 41.12 4.32
C ASP A 146 5.41 40.23 4.06
N ASN A 147 5.99 40.21 2.84
CA ASN A 147 7.17 39.38 2.56
C ASN A 147 8.13 39.90 1.46
N GLY A 148 8.32 41.22 1.32
CA GLY A 148 9.08 41.84 0.22
C GLY A 148 10.51 41.34 -0.02
N GLU A 149 11.29 41.08 1.04
CA GLU A 149 12.68 40.60 0.92
C GLU A 149 12.76 39.14 0.46
N HIS A 150 11.76 38.32 0.81
CA HIS A 150 11.71 36.90 0.44
C HIS A 150 11.52 36.70 -1.08
N PHE A 151 10.79 37.61 -1.73
CA PHE A 151 10.50 37.52 -3.18
C PHE A 151 11.69 37.93 -4.06
N GLU A 152 12.56 38.83 -3.60
CA GLU A 152 13.77 39.19 -4.34
C GLU A 152 14.79 38.04 -4.33
N GLY A 153 14.91 37.33 -3.20
CA GLY A 153 15.66 36.08 -3.11
C GLY A 153 15.09 34.99 -4.03
N ILE A 154 13.76 34.82 -4.08
CA ILE A 154 13.11 33.85 -4.97
C ILE A 154 13.37 34.17 -6.45
N ALA A 155 13.28 35.44 -6.85
CA ALA A 155 13.49 35.85 -8.24
C ALA A 155 14.93 35.57 -8.72
N ASN A 156 15.91 35.91 -7.88
CA ASN A 156 17.31 35.62 -8.16
C ASN A 156 17.54 34.10 -8.23
N LEU A 157 17.01 33.33 -7.27
CA LEU A 157 17.14 31.87 -7.26
C LEU A 157 16.47 31.22 -8.49
N ILE A 158 15.36 31.74 -8.99
CA ILE A 158 14.72 31.25 -10.24
C ILE A 158 15.64 31.46 -11.45
N GLU A 159 16.24 32.65 -11.58
CA GLU A 159 17.13 32.96 -12.70
C GLU A 159 18.46 32.19 -12.63
N PHE A 160 19.01 31.99 -11.43
CA PHE A 160 20.26 31.25 -11.21
C PHE A 160 20.09 29.72 -11.27
N ASP A 161 19.04 29.15 -10.66
CA ASP A 161 18.82 27.69 -10.56
C ASP A 161 18.08 27.09 -11.78
N LYS A 162 17.69 27.91 -12.76
CA LYS A 162 16.77 27.52 -13.86
C LYS A 162 15.44 26.93 -13.35
N ASP A 163 14.99 27.37 -12.18
CA ASP A 163 13.72 26.97 -11.59
C ASP A 163 12.56 27.72 -12.28
N TYR A 164 11.31 27.43 -11.89
CA TYR A 164 10.15 28.17 -12.37
C TYR A 164 9.12 28.36 -11.26
N LEU A 165 8.15 29.25 -11.45
CA LEU A 165 7.00 29.36 -10.55
C LEU A 165 5.83 28.55 -11.09
N ALA A 166 5.04 27.98 -10.19
CA ALA A 166 3.80 27.32 -10.50
C ALA A 166 2.72 27.67 -9.47
N ASN A 167 1.47 27.69 -9.90
CA ASN A 167 0.35 27.65 -8.98
C ASN A 167 0.13 26.20 -8.54
N LEU A 168 0.07 25.98 -7.24
CA LEU A 168 -0.32 24.74 -6.62
C LEU A 168 -1.71 24.89 -6.02
N SER A 169 -2.58 23.93 -6.30
CA SER A 169 -3.83 23.70 -5.58
C SER A 169 -3.81 22.30 -5.00
N PHE A 170 -4.14 22.18 -3.71
CA PHE A 170 -4.17 20.91 -2.99
C PHE A 170 -5.47 20.84 -2.22
N THR A 171 -6.35 19.92 -2.63
CA THR A 171 -7.68 19.77 -2.05
C THR A 171 -7.94 18.31 -1.73
N LEU A 172 -8.38 18.03 -0.52
CA LEU A 172 -8.85 16.71 -0.09
C LEU A 172 -10.37 16.74 0.05
N MET A 173 -11.04 15.71 -0.44
CA MET A 173 -12.48 15.53 -0.30
C MET A 173 -12.77 14.15 0.27
N THR A 174 -13.71 14.06 1.21
CA THR A 174 -14.29 12.79 1.69
C THR A 174 -15.78 12.99 1.92
N TRP A 175 -16.55 11.91 1.95
CA TRP A 175 -18.00 11.98 2.01
C TRP A 175 -18.60 10.84 2.83
N HIS A 176 -19.75 11.11 3.45
CA HIS A 176 -20.52 10.13 4.20
C HIS A 176 -21.98 10.57 4.36
N PRO A 177 -22.96 9.65 4.43
CA PRO A 177 -24.37 10.01 4.64
C PRO A 177 -24.64 10.61 6.03
N GLU A 178 -23.85 10.21 7.03
CA GLU A 178 -23.99 10.69 8.41
C GLU A 178 -22.96 11.78 8.75
N LYS A 179 -23.43 12.96 9.15
CA LYS A 179 -22.59 14.10 9.55
C LYS A 179 -21.69 13.80 10.76
N VAL A 180 -22.11 12.92 11.66
CA VAL A 180 -21.32 12.55 12.86
C VAL A 180 -20.00 11.89 12.44
N VAL A 181 -20.05 10.97 11.47
CA VAL A 181 -18.84 10.33 10.92
C VAL A 181 -17.95 11.34 10.19
N LEU A 182 -18.53 12.35 9.53
CA LEU A 182 -17.72 13.41 8.90
C LEU A 182 -16.96 14.26 9.93
N ALA A 183 -17.54 14.52 11.11
CA ALA A 183 -16.84 15.23 12.17
C ALA A 183 -15.59 14.46 12.63
N GLU A 184 -15.68 13.12 12.78
CA GLU A 184 -14.52 12.28 13.08
C GLU A 184 -13.48 12.29 11.95
N ARG A 185 -13.93 12.26 10.69
CA ARG A 185 -13.04 12.35 9.53
C ARG A 185 -12.35 13.71 9.44
N GLN A 186 -13.04 14.79 9.80
CA GLN A 186 -12.50 16.15 9.85
C GLN A 186 -11.29 16.24 10.77
N GLU A 187 -11.39 15.71 11.99
CA GLU A 187 -10.26 15.69 12.93
C GLU A 187 -9.06 14.95 12.34
N ARG A 188 -9.29 13.81 11.68
CA ARG A 188 -8.23 13.01 11.04
C ARG A 188 -7.61 13.74 9.85
N VAL A 189 -8.40 14.44 9.04
CA VAL A 189 -7.91 15.25 7.91
C VAL A 189 -7.06 16.41 8.40
N ILE A 190 -7.50 17.16 9.40
CA ILE A 190 -6.71 18.26 9.98
C ILE A 190 -5.41 17.72 10.58
N THR A 191 -5.47 16.59 11.29
CA THR A 191 -4.26 15.91 11.80
C THR A 191 -3.31 15.50 10.68
N ALA A 192 -3.83 15.05 9.53
CA ALA A 192 -3.01 14.71 8.36
C ALA A 192 -2.27 15.93 7.80
N PHE A 193 -2.92 17.08 7.68
CA PHE A 193 -2.25 18.34 7.30
C PHE A 193 -1.14 18.72 8.27
N THR A 194 -1.38 18.65 9.58
CA THR A 194 -0.34 18.91 10.58
C THR A 194 0.84 17.94 10.46
N ARG A 195 0.57 16.64 10.21
CA ARG A 195 1.62 15.63 9.98
C ARG A 195 2.36 15.81 8.66
N PHE A 196 1.72 16.43 7.68
CA PHE A 196 2.32 16.87 6.44
C PHE A 196 3.17 18.12 6.67
N PHE A 197 4.23 17.95 7.48
CA PHE A 197 5.23 18.96 7.87
C PHE A 197 4.64 20.31 8.27
N ASN A 198 3.71 20.29 9.25
CA ASN A 198 3.03 21.46 9.81
C ASN A 198 2.23 22.31 8.81
N SER A 199 1.88 21.76 7.64
CA SER A 199 0.96 22.44 6.73
C SER A 199 -0.40 22.68 7.39
N ARG A 200 -1.13 23.69 6.91
CA ARG A 200 -2.50 23.98 7.37
C ARG A 200 -3.53 23.73 6.27
N GLY A 201 -4.49 22.87 6.60
CA GLY A 201 -5.72 22.68 5.83
C GLY A 201 -6.87 23.49 6.44
N MET A 202 -7.71 24.04 5.58
CA MET A 202 -8.95 24.75 5.95
C MET A 202 -10.14 23.95 5.45
N ILE A 203 -11.13 23.73 6.32
CA ILE A 203 -12.40 23.14 5.91
C ILE A 203 -13.23 24.20 5.19
N GLU A 204 -13.71 23.85 4.00
CA GLU A 204 -14.53 24.72 3.16
C GLU A 204 -16.02 24.54 3.53
N TYR A 205 -16.74 25.66 3.63
CA TYR A 205 -18.16 25.67 4.01
C TYR A 205 -19.01 26.39 2.96
N GLY A 206 -20.33 26.15 2.97
CA GLY A 206 -21.29 26.89 2.15
C GLY A 206 -20.95 26.97 0.66
N GLN A 207 -20.95 28.19 0.13
CA GLN A 207 -20.65 28.47 -1.28
C GLN A 207 -19.18 28.20 -1.65
N ASP A 208 -18.25 28.39 -0.73
CA ASP A 208 -16.83 28.10 -0.98
C ASP A 208 -16.61 26.60 -1.21
N ALA A 209 -17.30 25.74 -0.43
CA ALA A 209 -17.27 24.29 -0.64
C ALA A 209 -17.73 23.91 -2.06
N LEU A 210 -18.81 24.52 -2.55
CA LEU A 210 -19.29 24.30 -3.93
C LEU A 210 -18.28 24.79 -4.97
N ASN A 211 -17.72 25.99 -4.78
CA ASN A 211 -16.74 26.56 -5.72
C ASN A 211 -15.47 25.70 -5.79
N VAL A 212 -14.96 25.25 -4.65
CA VAL A 212 -13.80 24.35 -4.58
C VAL A 212 -14.13 23.02 -5.24
N PHE A 213 -15.27 22.41 -4.90
CA PHE A 213 -15.72 21.15 -5.50
C PHE A 213 -15.77 21.21 -7.03
N LEU A 214 -16.36 22.27 -7.58
CA LEU A 214 -16.46 22.46 -9.03
C LEU A 214 -15.08 22.76 -9.65
N SER A 215 -14.22 23.52 -8.97
CA SER A 215 -12.89 23.88 -9.46
C SER A 215 -11.95 22.68 -9.62
N CYS A 216 -12.13 21.64 -8.80
CA CYS A 216 -11.35 20.41 -8.84
C CYS A 216 -11.73 19.49 -10.01
N ALA A 217 -12.85 19.74 -10.71
CA ALA A 217 -13.19 18.98 -11.90
C ALA A 217 -12.13 19.16 -13.00
N PRO A 218 -11.85 18.11 -13.80
CA PRO A 218 -10.91 18.17 -14.92
C PRO A 218 -11.20 19.35 -15.86
N GLY A 219 -10.17 20.13 -16.19
CA GLY A 219 -10.27 21.26 -17.12
C GLY A 219 -10.70 22.61 -16.49
N ASN A 220 -11.22 22.62 -15.26
CA ASN A 220 -11.63 23.88 -14.61
C ASN A 220 -10.45 24.68 -14.05
N TYR A 221 -10.65 25.93 -13.63
CA TYR A 221 -9.62 26.74 -12.98
C TYR A 221 -9.64 26.55 -11.46
N PRO A 222 -8.49 26.40 -10.76
CA PRO A 222 -8.50 26.18 -9.31
C PRO A 222 -9.01 27.40 -8.54
N TYR A 223 -9.89 27.17 -7.57
CA TYR A 223 -10.42 28.23 -6.70
C TYR A 223 -9.40 28.65 -5.63
N ARG A 224 -8.84 27.68 -4.90
CA ARG A 224 -7.73 27.89 -3.95
C ARG A 224 -6.41 27.57 -4.62
N ARG A 225 -5.45 28.48 -4.55
CA ARG A 225 -4.10 28.27 -5.07
C ARG A 225 -3.08 29.08 -4.28
N THR A 226 -1.86 28.59 -4.29
CA THR A 226 -0.69 29.30 -3.80
C THR A 226 0.44 29.19 -4.82
N THR A 227 1.26 30.22 -4.91
CA THR A 227 2.38 30.26 -5.85
C THR A 227 3.61 29.63 -5.18
N VAL A 228 4.19 28.62 -5.82
CA VAL A 228 5.34 27.86 -5.31
C VAL A 228 6.43 27.76 -6.37
N ARG A 229 7.66 27.50 -5.91
CA ARG A 229 8.78 27.14 -6.79
C ARG A 229 8.60 25.73 -7.37
N GLY A 230 9.07 25.54 -8.59
CA GLY A 230 9.01 24.28 -9.32
C GLY A 230 9.74 23.15 -8.60
N SER A 231 10.89 23.47 -8.01
CA SER A 231 11.67 22.57 -7.15
C SER A 231 10.88 21.95 -5.98
N HIS A 232 9.86 22.63 -5.47
CA HIS A 232 9.04 22.14 -4.35
C HIS A 232 7.88 21.24 -4.78
N LEU A 233 7.54 21.21 -6.07
CA LEU A 233 6.35 20.52 -6.58
C LEU A 233 6.44 19.00 -6.45
N GLY A 234 7.65 18.44 -6.49
CA GLY A 234 7.86 17.00 -6.34
C GLY A 234 7.25 16.45 -5.04
N HIS A 235 7.27 17.26 -3.97
CA HIS A 235 6.69 16.92 -2.67
C HIS A 235 5.19 16.61 -2.71
N PHE A 236 4.48 17.14 -3.70
CA PHE A 236 3.02 17.05 -3.85
C PHE A 236 2.59 16.05 -4.93
N VAL A 237 3.51 15.26 -5.47
CA VAL A 237 3.22 14.25 -6.48
C VAL A 237 3.59 12.87 -5.94
N SER A 238 2.68 11.91 -6.06
CA SER A 238 3.00 10.49 -5.86
C SER A 238 3.21 9.83 -7.21
N LEU A 239 4.41 9.30 -7.44
CA LEU A 239 4.71 8.43 -8.58
C LEU A 239 4.59 6.94 -8.24
N SER A 240 4.32 6.62 -6.98
CA SER A 240 4.06 5.27 -6.51
C SER A 240 2.55 5.01 -6.49
N ASP A 241 2.14 3.90 -7.07
CA ASP A 241 0.81 3.30 -6.86
C ASP A 241 0.89 2.27 -5.74
N HIS A 242 -0.24 1.95 -5.13
CA HIS A 242 -0.32 0.92 -4.10
C HIS A 242 -0.45 -0.46 -4.76
N TYR A 243 0.00 -1.49 -4.05
CA TYR A 243 -0.19 -2.86 -4.50
C TYR A 243 -1.69 -3.14 -4.66
N LYS A 244 -2.10 -3.51 -5.88
CA LYS A 244 -3.49 -3.76 -6.26
C LYS A 244 -3.95 -5.19 -5.94
N GLY A 245 -3.05 -6.04 -5.48
CA GLY A 245 -3.34 -7.47 -5.31
C GLY A 245 -3.18 -8.26 -6.59
N MET A 246 -3.27 -9.57 -6.43
CA MET A 246 -3.41 -10.56 -7.49
C MET A 246 -4.88 -10.75 -7.87
N ASN A 247 -5.14 -11.56 -8.89
CA ASN A 247 -6.51 -11.90 -9.31
C ASN A 247 -7.19 -12.95 -8.41
N SER A 248 -6.41 -13.71 -7.64
CA SER A 248 -6.87 -14.80 -6.78
C SER A 248 -5.95 -14.96 -5.57
N GLY A 249 -6.39 -15.72 -4.57
CA GLY A 249 -5.60 -16.07 -3.39
C GLY A 249 -6.30 -15.76 -2.09
N VAL A 250 -5.50 -15.47 -1.06
CA VAL A 250 -5.99 -15.12 0.26
C VAL A 250 -6.34 -13.63 0.30
N PRO A 251 -7.54 -13.24 0.77
CA PRO A 251 -7.90 -11.84 0.92
C PRO A 251 -7.12 -11.19 2.06
N LEU A 252 -6.41 -10.11 1.75
CA LEU A 252 -5.64 -9.27 2.65
C LEU A 252 -6.03 -7.80 2.48
N ILE A 253 -5.41 -6.92 3.26
CA ILE A 253 -5.63 -5.48 3.19
C ILE A 253 -4.27 -4.81 2.91
N ASN A 254 -4.22 -3.96 1.89
CA ASN A 254 -3.01 -3.20 1.58
C ASN A 254 -2.82 -2.01 2.55
N THR A 255 -1.74 -1.26 2.41
CA THR A 255 -1.41 -0.14 3.30
C THR A 255 -2.45 0.98 3.34
N ASN A 256 -3.36 1.01 2.37
CA ASN A 256 -4.42 2.02 2.26
C ASN A 256 -5.79 1.52 2.72
N GLY A 257 -5.86 0.31 3.29
CA GLY A 257 -7.13 -0.25 3.71
C GLY A 257 -7.94 -0.89 2.57
N ALA A 258 -7.42 -0.94 1.34
CA ALA A 258 -8.11 -1.59 0.24
C ALA A 258 -7.93 -3.12 0.31
N PRO A 259 -8.99 -3.90 0.05
CA PRO A 259 -8.87 -5.35 -0.03
C PRO A 259 -8.03 -5.73 -1.27
N VAL A 260 -7.12 -6.68 -1.07
CA VAL A 260 -6.25 -7.21 -2.12
C VAL A 260 -6.16 -8.71 -1.98
N TYR A 261 -6.06 -9.45 -3.09
CA TYR A 261 -5.71 -10.86 -3.01
C TYR A 261 -4.19 -11.04 -3.05
N TYR A 262 -3.72 -12.06 -2.34
CA TYR A 262 -2.34 -12.50 -2.44
C TYR A 262 -2.29 -14.03 -2.42
N ASP A 263 -1.63 -14.61 -3.42
CA ASP A 263 -1.46 -16.05 -3.54
C ASP A 263 0.03 -16.42 -3.50
N LEU A 264 0.41 -17.18 -2.47
CA LEU A 264 1.75 -17.73 -2.30
C LEU A 264 2.14 -18.68 -3.43
N PHE A 265 1.17 -19.31 -4.08
CA PHE A 265 1.37 -20.32 -5.12
C PHE A 265 1.11 -19.78 -6.54
N SER A 266 0.98 -18.47 -6.70
CA SER A 266 0.79 -17.84 -8.01
C SER A 266 2.00 -18.06 -8.93
N THR A 267 1.73 -18.27 -10.22
CA THR A 267 2.75 -18.34 -11.28
C THR A 267 3.46 -17.00 -11.52
N GLU A 268 2.96 -15.90 -10.95
CA GLU A 268 3.65 -14.60 -10.95
C GLU A 268 4.85 -14.59 -9.99
N ASN A 269 4.92 -15.53 -9.05
CA ASN A 269 6.06 -15.66 -8.12
C ASN A 269 7.16 -16.53 -8.75
N ASP A 270 8.42 -16.10 -8.60
CA ASP A 270 9.58 -16.91 -9.04
C ASP A 270 9.69 -18.25 -8.30
N ASN A 271 9.17 -18.31 -7.07
CA ASN A 271 9.10 -19.52 -6.26
C ASN A 271 7.89 -19.48 -5.31
N TYR A 272 7.49 -20.65 -4.80
CA TYR A 272 6.32 -20.78 -3.91
C TYR A 272 6.68 -20.84 -2.43
N ASN A 273 7.94 -20.57 -2.08
CA ASN A 273 8.39 -20.57 -0.69
C ASN A 273 8.11 -19.21 -0.07
N SER A 274 7.79 -19.21 1.23
CA SER A 274 7.45 -17.97 1.95
C SER A 274 8.06 -17.95 3.34
N LEU A 275 8.51 -16.77 3.76
CA LEU A 275 9.10 -16.52 5.07
C LEU A 275 8.29 -15.46 5.81
N ILE A 276 7.69 -15.84 6.94
CA ILE A 276 6.94 -14.93 7.81
C ILE A 276 7.79 -14.65 9.05
N VAL A 277 8.25 -13.39 9.18
CA VAL A 277 9.09 -12.94 10.30
C VAL A 277 8.30 -11.97 11.17
N GLY A 278 8.39 -12.17 12.49
CA GLY A 278 7.76 -11.26 13.45
C GLY A 278 8.22 -11.54 14.88
N PRO A 279 8.44 -10.48 15.70
CA PRO A 279 8.71 -10.62 17.12
C PRO A 279 7.60 -11.38 17.85
N SER A 280 7.93 -11.95 19.01
CA SER A 280 6.92 -12.60 19.86
C SER A 280 5.79 -11.62 20.21
N GLY A 281 4.54 -12.11 20.19
CA GLY A 281 3.36 -11.32 20.52
C GLY A 281 2.89 -10.30 19.46
N LYS A 282 3.53 -10.21 18.28
CA LYS A 282 3.14 -9.26 17.21
C LYS A 282 2.15 -9.84 16.18
N GLY A 283 1.49 -10.95 16.50
CA GLY A 283 0.45 -11.51 15.64
C GLY A 283 0.94 -12.44 14.53
N LYS A 284 2.20 -12.90 14.55
CA LYS A 284 2.72 -13.88 13.57
C LYS A 284 1.85 -15.13 13.46
N SER A 285 1.59 -15.82 14.58
CA SER A 285 0.76 -17.04 14.58
C SER A 285 -0.70 -16.74 14.21
N PHE A 286 -1.21 -15.55 14.57
CA PHE A 286 -2.55 -15.11 14.17
C PHE A 286 -2.66 -14.96 12.65
N PHE A 287 -1.68 -14.29 12.03
CA PHE A 287 -1.60 -14.16 10.59
C PHE A 287 -1.44 -15.52 9.89
N CYS A 288 -0.53 -16.38 10.37
CA CYS A 288 -0.37 -17.73 9.82
C CYS A 288 -1.66 -18.57 9.92
N ASN A 289 -2.36 -18.53 11.05
CA ASN A 289 -3.64 -19.23 11.22
C ASN A 289 -4.68 -18.75 10.20
N SER A 290 -4.79 -17.43 10.00
CA SER A 290 -5.69 -16.85 9.00
C SER A 290 -5.34 -17.33 7.58
N LEU A 291 -4.06 -17.27 7.23
CA LEU A 291 -3.56 -17.72 5.93
C LEU A 291 -3.87 -19.21 5.68
N ILE A 292 -3.53 -20.08 6.64
CA ILE A 292 -3.77 -21.52 6.57
C ILE A 292 -5.27 -21.83 6.46
N PHE A 293 -6.10 -21.18 7.28
CA PHE A 293 -7.54 -21.36 7.23
C PHE A 293 -8.11 -21.05 5.84
N ASN A 294 -7.67 -19.95 5.21
CA ASN A 294 -8.10 -19.60 3.86
C ASN A 294 -7.66 -20.63 2.82
N TYR A 295 -6.44 -21.17 2.92
CA TYR A 295 -5.98 -22.22 2.01
C TYR A 295 -6.74 -23.53 2.18
N ILE A 296 -7.00 -23.96 3.42
CA ILE A 296 -7.83 -25.14 3.70
C ILE A 296 -9.25 -24.94 3.14
N ALA A 297 -9.83 -23.74 3.28
CA ALA A 297 -11.13 -23.42 2.73
C ALA A 297 -11.17 -23.48 1.18
N GLN A 298 -10.02 -23.30 0.53
CA GLN A 298 -9.85 -23.48 -0.92
C GLN A 298 -9.55 -24.94 -1.33
N GLY A 299 -9.56 -25.88 -0.38
CA GLY A 299 -9.27 -27.29 -0.63
C GLY A 299 -7.78 -27.62 -0.73
N VAL A 300 -6.90 -26.73 -0.28
CA VAL A 300 -5.45 -26.98 -0.28
C VAL A 300 -5.07 -27.86 0.92
N PRO A 301 -4.37 -28.99 0.71
CA PRO A 301 -3.87 -29.81 1.82
C PRO A 301 -2.75 -29.08 2.56
N VAL A 302 -2.81 -29.06 3.90
CA VAL A 302 -1.82 -28.37 4.74
C VAL A 302 -1.25 -29.31 5.79
N ILE A 303 0.08 -29.36 5.88
CA ILE A 303 0.83 -30.06 6.93
C ILE A 303 1.57 -29.01 7.75
N ILE A 304 1.42 -29.05 9.08
CA ILE A 304 2.02 -28.08 10.00
C ILE A 304 2.97 -28.81 10.95
N LEU A 305 4.23 -28.36 10.99
CA LEU A 305 5.18 -28.76 12.03
C LEU A 305 5.14 -27.72 13.16
N ASP A 306 4.37 -28.01 14.21
CA ASP A 306 4.14 -27.08 15.31
C ASP A 306 4.98 -27.39 16.55
N LEU A 307 6.05 -26.61 16.75
CA LEU A 307 6.91 -26.72 17.93
C LEU A 307 6.28 -26.13 19.20
N SER A 308 5.31 -25.23 19.07
CA SER A 308 4.80 -24.39 20.16
C SER A 308 3.38 -24.72 20.62
N GLY A 309 2.65 -25.51 19.84
CA GLY A 309 1.22 -25.77 20.02
C GLY A 309 0.31 -24.61 19.61
N SER A 310 0.84 -23.60 18.90
CA SER A 310 0.08 -22.40 18.48
C SER A 310 -1.05 -22.71 17.48
N TYR A 311 -0.99 -23.85 16.79
CA TYR A 311 -1.93 -24.25 15.74
C TYR A 311 -2.95 -25.30 16.21
N LYS A 312 -2.79 -25.84 17.43
CA LYS A 312 -3.75 -26.80 18.01
C LYS A 312 -5.20 -26.29 18.02
N PRO A 313 -5.50 -25.03 18.45
CA PRO A 313 -6.87 -24.54 18.42
C PRO A 313 -7.48 -24.52 17.01
N LEU A 314 -6.66 -24.24 15.98
CA LEU A 314 -7.11 -24.27 14.59
C LEU A 314 -7.45 -25.70 14.15
N ALA A 315 -6.60 -26.67 14.49
CA ALA A 315 -6.86 -28.08 14.22
C ALA A 315 -8.14 -28.58 14.92
N ASP A 316 -8.37 -28.19 16.17
CA ASP A 316 -9.57 -28.55 16.93
C ASP A 316 -10.85 -27.99 16.27
N VAL A 317 -10.82 -26.73 15.81
CA VAL A 317 -11.95 -26.08 15.12
C VAL A 317 -12.25 -26.73 13.78
N LEU A 318 -11.20 -27.07 13.02
CA LEU A 318 -11.32 -27.71 11.71
C LEU A 318 -11.57 -29.23 11.81
N ARG A 319 -11.57 -29.79 13.02
CA ARG A 319 -11.63 -31.24 13.29
C ARG A 319 -10.54 -32.00 12.51
N SER A 320 -9.37 -31.40 12.40
CA SER A 320 -8.20 -31.98 11.74
C SER A 320 -7.40 -32.85 12.71
N ASP A 321 -6.59 -33.75 12.17
CA ASP A 321 -5.70 -34.59 12.97
C ASP A 321 -4.57 -33.76 13.57
N TYR A 322 -4.47 -33.74 14.91
CA TYR A 322 -3.35 -33.15 15.64
C TYR A 322 -2.55 -34.26 16.33
N ILE A 323 -1.39 -34.59 15.76
CA ILE A 323 -0.55 -35.69 16.24
C ILE A 323 0.56 -35.12 17.12
N GLN A 324 0.45 -35.34 18.42
CA GLN A 324 1.54 -35.03 19.34
C GLN A 324 2.62 -36.11 19.24
N ILE A 325 3.78 -35.74 18.69
CA ILE A 325 4.95 -36.62 18.62
C ILE A 325 5.64 -36.59 19.98
N ASP A 326 5.73 -37.75 20.63
CA ASP A 326 6.45 -37.93 21.90
C ASP A 326 7.20 -39.28 21.85
N PRO A 327 8.55 -39.28 21.91
CA PRO A 327 9.35 -40.51 21.88
C PRO A 327 9.02 -41.52 22.99
N ARG A 328 8.35 -41.08 24.06
CA ARG A 328 7.98 -41.92 25.21
C ARG A 328 6.56 -42.50 25.10
N ARG A 329 5.82 -42.14 24.04
CA ARG A 329 4.43 -42.55 23.80
C ARG A 329 4.35 -43.33 22.49
N PRO A 330 3.28 -44.10 22.25
CA PRO A 330 3.11 -44.87 21.01
C PRO A 330 3.00 -44.01 19.72
N ASN A 331 3.01 -42.68 19.84
CA ASN A 331 2.93 -41.73 18.71
C ASN A 331 4.32 -41.19 18.35
N TYR A 332 5.27 -42.08 18.07
CA TYR A 332 6.60 -41.70 17.59
C TYR A 332 6.70 -41.93 16.08
N LEU A 333 7.51 -41.10 15.41
CA LEU A 333 7.89 -41.35 14.02
C LEU A 333 9.09 -42.28 14.04
N ASP A 334 8.93 -43.46 13.48
CA ASP A 334 10.03 -44.40 13.28
C ASP A 334 10.67 -44.14 11.91
N PRO A 335 11.87 -43.53 11.82
CA PRO A 335 12.51 -43.30 10.53
C PRO A 335 12.90 -44.62 9.83
N PHE A 336 12.99 -45.74 10.57
CA PHE A 336 13.33 -47.06 10.04
C PHE A 336 12.11 -47.79 9.46
N CYS A 337 10.90 -47.24 9.60
CA CYS A 337 9.66 -47.88 9.13
C CYS A 337 9.43 -47.84 7.62
N TYR A 338 10.21 -47.04 6.90
CA TYR A 338 9.97 -46.75 5.48
C TYR A 338 10.14 -47.99 4.58
N PHE A 339 10.86 -48.99 5.05
CA PHE A 339 11.12 -50.22 4.31
C PHE A 339 10.89 -51.44 5.23
N ASN A 340 9.89 -52.25 4.91
CA ASN A 340 9.71 -53.57 5.50
C ASN A 340 10.15 -54.59 4.43
N PRO A 341 11.42 -55.03 4.41
CA PRO A 341 11.88 -56.02 3.46
C PRO A 341 11.12 -57.31 3.71
N THR A 342 10.05 -57.54 2.96
CA THR A 342 9.55 -58.89 2.76
C THR A 342 10.66 -59.64 2.04
N GLN A 343 11.44 -60.38 2.84
CA GLN A 343 12.50 -61.31 2.47
C GLN A 343 12.72 -61.43 0.96
N HIS A 344 13.78 -60.78 0.44
CA HIS A 344 14.52 -61.04 -0.83
C HIS A 344 14.91 -59.81 -1.70
N GLU A 345 14.87 -58.57 -1.20
CA GLU A 345 15.35 -57.40 -1.96
C GLU A 345 16.55 -56.68 -1.31
N TYR A 346 17.50 -57.44 -0.77
CA TYR A 346 18.82 -56.89 -0.46
C TYR A 346 19.51 -56.58 -1.81
N ASP A 347 19.95 -55.33 -2.02
CA ASP A 347 20.48 -54.76 -3.27
C ASP A 347 19.47 -54.13 -4.25
N SER A 348 18.19 -53.99 -3.88
CA SER A 348 17.27 -53.17 -4.68
C SER A 348 17.66 -51.68 -4.64
N PRO A 349 17.37 -50.90 -5.70
CA PRO A 349 17.56 -49.45 -5.67
C PRO A 349 16.85 -48.79 -4.48
N GLU A 350 15.63 -49.23 -4.13
CA GLU A 350 14.89 -48.69 -2.97
C GLU A 350 15.60 -48.99 -1.63
N TYR A 351 16.19 -50.18 -1.48
CA TYR A 351 16.95 -50.54 -0.28
C TYR A 351 18.20 -49.68 -0.12
N LEU A 352 18.98 -49.49 -1.19
CA LEU A 352 20.19 -48.66 -1.17
C LEU A 352 19.86 -47.18 -0.91
N GLU A 353 18.76 -46.68 -1.48
CA GLU A 353 18.26 -45.33 -1.21
C GLU A 353 17.86 -45.16 0.26
N THR A 354 17.18 -46.16 0.84
CA THR A 354 16.78 -46.17 2.25
C THR A 354 17.99 -46.14 3.18
N LEU A 355 19.01 -46.97 2.92
CA LEU A 355 20.26 -46.97 3.69
C LEU A 355 20.97 -45.60 3.61
N THR A 356 21.03 -45.01 2.41
CA THR A 356 21.65 -43.71 2.18
C THR A 356 20.89 -42.58 2.89
N TYR A 357 19.55 -42.62 2.85
CA TYR A 357 18.68 -41.70 3.57
C TYR A 357 18.90 -41.81 5.08
N LEU A 358 18.84 -43.01 5.65
CA LEU A 358 19.03 -43.25 7.08
C LEU A 358 20.43 -42.87 7.56
N GLN A 359 21.46 -43.18 6.77
CA GLN A 359 22.82 -42.72 7.06
C GLN A 359 22.88 -41.19 7.09
N SER A 360 22.25 -40.51 6.13
CA SER A 360 22.18 -39.03 6.09
C SER A 360 21.39 -38.45 7.26
N PHE A 361 20.28 -39.10 7.63
CA PHE A 361 19.46 -38.72 8.77
C PHE A 361 20.23 -38.86 10.10
N ILE A 362 20.90 -39.99 10.32
CA ILE A 362 21.77 -40.20 11.49
C ILE A 362 22.93 -39.19 11.49
N ASN A 363 23.50 -38.89 10.33
CA ASN A 363 24.54 -37.86 10.22
C ASN A 363 24.06 -36.46 10.66
N LEU A 364 22.79 -36.12 10.43
CA LEU A 364 22.21 -34.85 10.89
C LEU A 364 21.97 -34.84 12.42
N MET A 365 21.71 -36.00 13.02
CA MET A 365 21.47 -36.12 14.48
C MET A 365 22.77 -36.15 15.28
N VAL A 366 23.84 -36.72 14.73
CA VAL A 366 25.16 -36.81 15.38
C VAL A 366 25.93 -35.53 15.08
N LYS A 367 25.63 -34.47 15.83
CA LYS A 367 26.49 -33.28 15.91
C LYS A 367 27.74 -33.63 16.72
N GLU A 368 28.87 -33.82 16.06
CA GLU A 368 30.18 -33.83 16.71
C GLU A 368 30.79 -32.43 16.60
N ASP A 369 30.72 -31.65 17.69
CA ASP A 369 31.31 -30.32 17.86
C ASP A 369 30.86 -29.21 16.88
N GLU A 370 30.84 -27.96 17.37
CA GLU A 370 30.39 -26.79 16.58
C GLU A 370 31.24 -26.53 15.32
N GLU A 371 32.42 -27.14 15.22
CA GLU A 371 33.38 -26.95 14.12
C GLU A 371 33.27 -28.01 13.01
N ALA A 372 32.81 -29.25 13.29
CA ALA A 372 32.73 -30.31 12.30
C ALA A 372 31.29 -30.47 11.77
N ARG A 373 31.00 -29.86 10.62
CA ARG A 373 29.67 -29.92 9.97
C ARG A 373 29.24 -31.32 9.50
N THR A 374 30.14 -32.30 9.49
CA THR A 374 29.87 -33.65 9.00
C THR A 374 30.74 -34.69 9.69
N ILE A 375 30.15 -35.85 9.98
CA ILE A 375 30.86 -37.06 10.40
C ILE A 375 31.94 -37.45 9.37
N GLY A 376 33.13 -37.85 9.83
CA GLY A 376 34.22 -38.37 8.99
C GLY A 376 33.84 -39.62 8.19
N LYS A 377 34.51 -39.86 7.05
CA LYS A 377 34.21 -40.97 6.13
C LYS A 377 34.20 -42.34 6.83
N ASP A 378 35.13 -42.57 7.75
CA ASP A 378 35.28 -43.84 8.45
C ASP A 378 34.06 -44.15 9.33
N LYS A 379 33.55 -43.15 10.06
CA LYS A 379 32.35 -43.28 10.88
C LYS A 379 31.08 -43.42 10.03
N LYS A 380 31.01 -42.78 8.86
CA LYS A 380 29.93 -42.99 7.89
C LYS A 380 29.89 -44.44 7.42
N ALA A 381 31.04 -45.04 7.09
CA ALA A 381 31.12 -46.44 6.70
C ALA A 381 30.64 -47.38 7.83
N VAL A 382 31.00 -47.08 9.08
CA VAL A 382 30.50 -47.83 10.25
C VAL A 382 28.98 -47.72 10.42
N ILE A 383 28.41 -46.52 10.25
CA ILE A 383 26.95 -46.32 10.31
C ILE A 383 26.26 -47.13 9.20
N TYR A 384 26.83 -47.13 8.00
CA TYR A 384 26.27 -47.87 6.87
C TYR A 384 26.26 -49.39 7.12
N ASP A 385 27.39 -49.95 7.54
CA ASP A 385 27.51 -51.38 7.90
C ASP A 385 26.57 -51.76 9.06
N ALA A 386 26.38 -50.86 10.04
CA ALA A 386 25.41 -51.08 11.13
C ALA A 386 23.95 -51.08 10.63
N LEU A 387 23.59 -50.22 9.69
CA LEU A 387 22.26 -50.18 9.08
C LEU A 387 21.97 -51.43 8.25
N GLU A 388 22.94 -51.91 7.47
CA GLU A 388 22.80 -53.17 6.72
C GLU A 388 22.53 -54.35 7.67
N LYS A 389 23.34 -54.47 8.73
CA LYS A 389 23.15 -55.51 9.74
C LYS A 389 21.81 -55.39 10.45
N PHE A 390 21.34 -54.17 10.70
CA PHE A 390 20.03 -53.93 11.29
C PHE A 390 18.92 -54.50 10.40
N PHE A 391 18.85 -54.17 9.10
CA PHE A 391 17.78 -54.66 8.22
C PHE A 391 17.89 -56.16 7.86
N GLN A 392 19.06 -56.76 7.99
CA GLN A 392 19.26 -58.20 7.80
C GLN A 392 18.89 -59.02 9.05
N ALA A 393 18.80 -58.39 10.22
CA ALA A 393 18.40 -59.07 11.44
C ALA A 393 16.88 -59.37 11.45
N PRO A 394 16.45 -60.52 11.99
CA PRO A 394 15.03 -60.83 12.12
C PRO A 394 14.37 -59.92 13.17
N HIS A 395 13.46 -59.05 12.72
CA HIS A 395 12.67 -58.16 13.59
C HIS A 395 11.29 -58.78 13.87
N ASN A 396 10.95 -58.93 15.14
CA ASN A 396 9.64 -59.46 15.59
C ASN A 396 8.59 -58.37 15.82
N ASP A 397 8.98 -57.09 15.77
CA ASP A 397 8.09 -56.00 16.14
C ASP A 397 7.32 -55.47 14.93
N LYS A 398 5.99 -55.38 15.09
CA LYS A 398 5.12 -54.71 14.13
C LYS A 398 5.45 -53.22 14.15
N ILE A 399 6.02 -52.76 13.05
CA ILE A 399 6.31 -51.35 12.80
C ILE A 399 4.99 -50.57 12.75
N ASN A 400 4.79 -49.66 13.71
CA ASN A 400 3.63 -48.76 13.72
C ASN A 400 3.86 -47.65 12.69
N ILE A 401 3.25 -47.80 11.51
CA ILE A 401 3.23 -46.74 10.50
C ILE A 401 2.15 -45.73 10.90
N LEU A 402 2.54 -44.48 11.14
CA LEU A 402 1.61 -43.36 11.21
C LEU A 402 1.02 -43.15 9.81
N ALA A 403 -0.09 -43.83 9.52
CA ALA A 403 -0.82 -43.65 8.27
C ALA A 403 -1.60 -42.33 8.34
N PHE A 404 -1.17 -41.33 7.57
CA PHE A 404 -1.98 -40.15 7.29
C PHE A 404 -3.18 -40.60 6.45
N ARG A 405 -4.40 -40.49 6.98
CA ARG A 405 -5.61 -40.66 6.15
C ARG A 405 -5.68 -39.45 5.22
N ALA A 406 -5.53 -39.71 3.92
CA ALA A 406 -5.73 -38.72 2.86
C ALA A 406 -7.21 -38.36 2.72
#